data_AF-A0A6A5S820-F1
#
_entry.id   AF-A0A6A5S820-F1
#
_cell.length_a   1.000
_cell.length_b   1.000
_cell.length_c   1.000
_cell.angle_alpha   90.00
_cell.angle_beta   90.00
_cell.angle_gamma   90.00
#
_symmetry.space_group_name_H-M   'P 1'
#
loop_
_entity.id
_entity.type
_entity.pdbx_description
1 polymer ?
#
loop_
_entity_poly.entity_id
_entity_poly.type
_entity_poly.pdbx_seq_one_letter_code
_entity_poly.pdbx_strand_id
1 'polypeptide(L)'
;MSSALKQDICGVGVPGALAAEVERTQLEQYFPPDVQYACLYWIQHLAKNGIQLSDNDEVHMFLKEHCLYWLEALGWMGKVSEGIHAISSLQPITRTSNCPGLYAFVYNMKRFAQYSRSLRNCLLEGCRKLLK
;
A
#
# COMPACT_ATOMS: atom_id res chain seq x y z
N MET A 1 -7.67 3.17 9.68
CA MET A 1 -6.53 3.35 8.75
C MET A 1 -6.87 4.31 7.61
N SER A 2 -8.07 4.26 7.02
CA SER A 2 -8.46 5.13 5.90
C SER A 2 -8.32 6.64 6.18
N SER A 3 -8.62 7.11 7.39
CA SER A 3 -8.44 8.53 7.78
C SER A 3 -6.98 8.95 7.97
N ALA A 4 -6.05 8.00 8.16
CA ALA A 4 -4.62 8.27 8.35
C ALA A 4 -3.84 8.21 7.02
N LEU A 5 -4.35 7.50 6.01
CA LEU A 5 -3.72 7.37 4.70
C LEU A 5 -4.30 8.39 3.72
N LYS A 6 -3.64 9.53 3.62
CA LYS A 6 -3.95 10.61 2.70
C LYS A 6 -2.79 10.87 1.75
N GLN A 7 -3.03 11.59 0.66
CA GLN A 7 -1.95 12.06 -0.21
C GLN A 7 -0.98 12.95 0.58
N ASP A 8 0.32 12.78 0.33
CA ASP A 8 1.38 13.58 0.97
C ASP A 8 1.30 13.54 2.50
N ILE A 9 1.39 12.33 3.06
CA ILE A 9 1.23 12.08 4.50
C ILE A 9 2.22 12.94 5.31
N CYS A 10 3.44 13.12 4.80
CA CYS A 10 4.50 13.88 5.44
C CYS A 10 4.46 15.39 5.10
N GLY A 11 3.51 15.85 4.29
CA GLY A 11 3.33 17.27 3.94
C GLY A 11 4.55 17.89 3.26
N VAL A 12 5.36 17.10 2.56
CA VAL A 12 6.67 17.54 2.04
C VAL A 12 6.48 18.45 0.84
N GLY A 13 5.30 18.46 0.19
CA GLY A 13 4.99 19.35 -0.93
C GLY A 13 5.82 19.13 -2.20
N VAL A 14 6.87 18.29 -2.12
CA VAL A 14 7.76 17.93 -3.22
C VAL A 14 7.55 16.45 -3.56
N PRO A 15 6.95 16.15 -4.72
CA PRO A 15 6.88 14.78 -5.21
C PRO A 15 8.29 14.22 -5.43
N GLY A 16 8.62 13.11 -4.75
CA GLY A 16 9.91 12.43 -4.91
C GLY A 16 11.00 12.79 -3.88
N ALA A 17 10.67 13.56 -2.83
CA ALA A 17 11.57 13.70 -1.69
C ALA A 17 11.94 12.33 -1.11
N LEU A 18 13.23 12.10 -0.84
CA LEU A 18 13.71 10.79 -0.43
C LEU A 18 13.31 10.53 1.02
N ALA A 19 12.90 9.31 1.34
CA ALA A 19 12.68 8.88 2.73
C ALA A 19 13.93 9.05 3.62
N ALA A 20 15.11 9.14 3.01
CA ALA A 20 16.38 9.43 3.69
C ALA A 20 16.55 10.91 4.12
N GLU A 21 15.75 11.83 3.55
CA GLU A 21 15.81 13.27 3.81
C GLU A 21 14.87 13.71 4.94
N VAL A 22 13.90 12.86 5.30
CA VAL A 22 12.96 13.12 6.41
C VAL A 22 13.50 12.47 7.69
N GLU A 23 13.67 13.27 8.76
CA GLU A 23 14.13 12.73 10.04
C GLU A 23 13.14 11.69 10.59
N ARG A 24 13.66 10.64 11.25
CA ARG A 24 12.84 9.59 11.91
C ARG A 24 11.84 10.18 12.91
N THR A 25 12.22 11.25 13.60
CA THR A 25 11.39 12.02 14.53
C THR A 25 10.18 12.66 13.85
N GLN A 26 10.30 13.10 12.59
CA GLN A 26 9.18 13.59 11.80
C GLN A 26 8.28 12.45 11.32
N LEU A 27 8.87 11.31 10.93
CA LEU A 27 8.09 10.12 10.55
C LEU A 27 7.20 9.62 11.69
N GLU A 28 7.66 9.66 12.95
CA GLU A 28 6.85 9.27 14.12
C GLU A 28 5.67 10.22 14.37
N GLN A 29 5.76 11.50 13.98
CA GLN A 29 4.63 12.43 14.05
C GLN A 29 3.55 12.12 13.02
N TYR A 30 3.94 11.69 11.81
CA TYR A 30 3.02 11.37 10.73
C TYR A 30 2.50 9.93 10.75
N PHE A 31 3.31 9.01 11.29
CA PHE A 31 2.98 7.61 11.44
C PHE A 31 3.14 7.20 12.91
N PRO A 32 2.09 7.42 13.73
CA PRO A 32 2.04 6.86 15.07
C PRO A 32 2.26 5.34 15.06
N PRO A 33 2.76 4.73 16.15
CA PRO A 33 3.06 3.30 16.22
C PRO A 33 1.89 2.41 15.75
N ASP A 34 0.66 2.77 16.09
CA ASP A 34 -0.55 2.02 15.70
C ASP A 34 -0.78 2.05 14.18
N VAL A 35 -0.47 3.18 13.52
CA VAL A 35 -0.59 3.33 12.06
C VAL A 35 0.50 2.52 11.36
N GLN A 36 1.73 2.56 11.86
CA GLN A 36 2.82 1.73 11.33
C GLN A 36 2.48 0.25 11.42
N TYR A 37 1.98 -0.18 12.58
CA TYR A 37 1.53 -1.56 12.80
C TYR A 37 0.40 -1.93 11.84
N ALA A 38 -0.64 -1.10 11.74
CA ALA A 38 -1.74 -1.34 10.82
C ALA A 38 -1.23 -1.47 9.38
N CYS A 39 -0.40 -0.55 8.90
CA CYS A 39 0.19 -0.57 7.56
C CYS A 39 0.97 -1.86 7.27
N LEU A 40 1.67 -2.43 8.25
CA LEU A 40 2.47 -3.65 8.05
C LEU A 40 1.63 -4.93 8.09
N TYR A 41 0.61 -4.99 8.96
CA TYR A 41 0.01 -6.25 9.37
C TYR A 41 -1.45 -6.45 8.97
N TRP A 42 -2.17 -5.42 8.50
CA TRP A 42 -3.61 -5.52 8.23
C TRP A 42 -3.98 -6.63 7.23
N ILE A 43 -3.23 -6.76 6.13
CA ILE A 43 -3.42 -7.82 5.14
C ILE A 43 -3.13 -9.20 5.72
N GLN A 44 -2.12 -9.30 6.58
CA GLN A 44 -1.73 -10.58 7.19
C GLN A 44 -2.81 -11.04 8.17
N HIS A 45 -3.40 -10.11 8.92
CA HIS A 45 -4.57 -10.37 9.75
C HIS A 45 -5.78 -10.77 8.92
N LEU A 46 -6.05 -10.08 7.81
CA LEU A 46 -7.12 -10.44 6.87
C LEU A 46 -6.95 -11.87 6.34
N ALA A 47 -5.72 -12.22 5.94
CA ALA A 47 -5.38 -13.54 5.43
C ALA A 47 -5.53 -14.65 6.49
N LYS A 48 -5.09 -14.39 7.73
CA LYS A 48 -5.19 -15.35 8.84
C LYS A 48 -6.62 -15.57 9.31
N ASN A 49 -7.44 -14.52 9.32
CA ASN A 49 -8.82 -14.60 9.79
C ASN A 49 -9.76 -15.28 8.78
N GLY A 50 -9.26 -15.63 7.58
CA GLY A 50 -10.06 -16.34 6.57
C GLY A 50 -11.29 -15.57 6.11
N ILE A 51 -11.23 -14.23 6.18
CA ILE A 51 -12.35 -13.37 5.81
C ILE A 51 -12.66 -13.59 4.32
N GLN A 52 -13.93 -13.89 4.03
CA GLN A 52 -14.39 -13.99 2.65
C GLN A 52 -14.38 -12.61 2.02
N LEU A 53 -13.63 -12.49 0.93
CA LEU A 53 -13.52 -11.24 0.17
C LEU A 53 -14.55 -11.25 -0.96
N SER A 54 -15.07 -10.08 -1.28
CA SER A 54 -16.04 -9.91 -2.36
C SER A 54 -15.79 -8.62 -3.13
N ASP A 55 -16.32 -8.56 -4.35
CA ASP A 55 -16.18 -7.35 -5.15
C ASP A 55 -16.95 -6.19 -4.51
N ASN A 56 -16.27 -5.05 -4.35
CA ASN A 56 -16.77 -3.84 -3.70
C ASN A 56 -17.05 -3.98 -2.20
N ASP A 57 -16.48 -5.00 -1.53
CA ASP A 57 -16.39 -4.99 -0.08
C ASP A 57 -15.47 -3.88 0.45
N GLU A 58 -15.43 -3.73 1.76
CA GLU A 58 -14.62 -2.72 2.44
C GLU A 58 -13.13 -2.84 2.08
N VAL A 59 -12.62 -4.05 1.88
CA VAL A 59 -11.21 -4.29 1.50
C VAL A 59 -10.96 -3.84 0.07
N HIS A 60 -11.82 -4.21 -0.87
CA HIS A 60 -11.69 -3.84 -2.27
C HIS A 60 -11.82 -2.32 -2.44
N MET A 61 -12.77 -1.68 -1.77
CA MET A 61 -12.93 -0.23 -1.78
C MET A 61 -11.72 0.47 -1.17
N PHE A 62 -11.25 0.00 -0.01
CA PHE A 62 -10.05 0.54 0.63
C PHE A 62 -8.82 0.43 -0.28
N LEU A 63 -8.64 -0.72 -0.94
CA LEU A 63 -7.52 -0.95 -1.85
C LEU A 63 -7.59 -0.04 -3.08
N LYS A 64 -8.77 0.15 -3.67
CA LYS A 64 -8.98 1.06 -4.80
C LYS A 64 -8.64 2.50 -4.46
N GLU A 65 -9.04 2.97 -3.27
CA GLU A 65 -8.89 4.36 -2.88
C GLU A 65 -7.51 4.67 -2.26
N HIS A 66 -7.00 3.77 -1.43
CA HIS A 66 -5.87 4.06 -0.54
C HIS A 66 -4.61 3.24 -0.80
N CYS A 67 -4.58 2.29 -1.74
CA CYS A 67 -3.38 1.45 -1.88
C CYS A 67 -2.12 2.25 -2.24
N LEU A 68 -2.22 3.28 -3.09
CA LEU A 68 -1.06 4.10 -3.42
C LEU A 68 -0.53 4.86 -2.20
N TYR A 69 -1.41 5.43 -1.38
CA TYR A 69 -1.02 6.10 -0.13
C TYR A 69 -0.45 5.12 0.89
N TRP A 70 -0.97 3.89 0.92
CA TRP A 70 -0.42 2.81 1.75
C TRP A 70 0.99 2.41 1.30
N LEU A 71 1.23 2.24 0.00
CA LEU A 71 2.57 1.96 -0.54
C LEU A 71 3.53 3.15 -0.33
N GLU A 72 3.02 4.38 -0.38
CA GLU A 72 3.76 5.60 -0.05
C GLU A 72 4.19 5.61 1.42
N ALA A 73 3.28 5.32 2.34
CA ALA A 73 3.60 5.16 3.76
C ALA A 73 4.68 4.10 4.00
N LEU A 74 4.59 2.96 3.32
CA LEU A 74 5.62 1.92 3.36
C LEU A 74 6.93 2.38 2.72
N GLY A 75 6.88 3.25 1.71
CA GLY A 75 8.03 3.95 1.14
C GLY A 75 8.76 4.78 2.18
N TRP A 76 8.02 5.63 2.89
CA TRP A 76 8.54 6.48 3.96
C TRP A 76 9.14 5.67 5.11
N MET A 77 8.55 4.53 5.46
CA MET A 77 9.08 3.63 6.49
C MET A 77 10.25 2.76 6.01
N GLY A 78 10.59 2.75 4.71
CA GLY A 78 11.57 1.82 4.15
C GLY A 78 11.09 0.35 4.13
N LYS A 79 9.77 0.15 4.16
CA LYS A 79 9.05 -1.14 4.31
C LYS A 79 8.26 -1.56 3.06
N VAL A 80 8.65 -1.06 1.89
CA VAL A 80 7.96 -1.37 0.61
C VAL A 80 7.99 -2.87 0.30
N SER A 81 9.08 -3.58 0.66
CA SER A 81 9.19 -5.01 0.42
C SER A 81 8.13 -5.80 1.19
N GLU A 82 7.85 -5.39 2.43
CA GLU A 82 6.80 -5.95 3.28
C GLU A 82 5.41 -5.72 2.67
N GLY A 83 5.15 -4.53 2.09
CA GLY A 83 3.93 -4.25 1.33
C GLY A 83 3.75 -5.15 0.11
N ILE A 84 4.81 -5.35 -0.68
CA ILE A 84 4.78 -6.23 -1.85
C ILE A 84 4.48 -7.67 -1.44
N HIS A 85 5.07 -8.15 -0.35
CA HIS A 85 4.78 -9.47 0.19
C HIS A 85 3.33 -9.59 0.65
N ALA A 86 2.80 -8.56 1.32
CA ALA A 86 1.41 -8.53 1.73
C ALA A 86 0.44 -8.56 0.53
N ILE A 87 0.64 -7.75 -0.51
CA ILE A 87 -0.18 -7.81 -1.74
C ILE A 87 -0.09 -9.20 -2.37
N SER A 88 1.10 -9.81 -2.38
CA SER A 88 1.30 -11.14 -2.92
C SER A 88 0.55 -12.23 -2.15
N SER A 89 0.36 -12.07 -0.83
CA SER A 89 -0.45 -13.00 -0.03
C SER A 89 -1.96 -12.84 -0.22
N LEU A 90 -2.45 -11.69 -0.71
CA LEU A 90 -3.87 -11.51 -1.07
C LEU A 90 -4.27 -12.26 -2.32
N GLN A 91 -3.38 -12.34 -3.31
CA GLN A 91 -3.69 -12.93 -4.62
C GLN A 91 -4.31 -14.34 -4.57
N PRO A 92 -3.81 -15.30 -3.77
CA PRO A 92 -4.46 -16.62 -3.67
C PRO A 92 -5.86 -16.55 -3.04
N ILE A 93 -6.09 -15.64 -2.08
CA ILE A 93 -7.36 -15.46 -1.36
C ILE A 93 -8.43 -14.88 -2.30
N THR A 94 -8.05 -13.91 -3.14
CA THR A 94 -8.96 -13.30 -4.10
C THR A 94 -9.30 -14.26 -5.25
N ARG A 95 -8.39 -15.18 -5.59
CA ARG A 95 -8.66 -16.25 -6.57
C ARG A 95 -9.70 -17.24 -6.06
N THR A 96 -9.68 -17.60 -4.78
CA THR A 96 -10.64 -18.56 -4.20
C THR A 96 -12.01 -17.97 -3.93
N SER A 97 -12.11 -16.64 -3.76
CA SER A 97 -13.36 -15.97 -3.38
C SER A 97 -14.26 -15.60 -4.57
N ASN A 98 -13.92 -16.01 -5.80
CA ASN A 98 -14.68 -15.73 -7.03
C ASN A 98 -15.02 -14.24 -7.24
N CYS A 99 -14.11 -13.34 -6.84
CA CYS A 99 -14.23 -11.88 -6.95
C CYS A 99 -13.29 -11.34 -8.06
N PRO A 100 -13.70 -11.38 -9.34
CA PRO A 100 -12.82 -11.07 -10.47
C PRO A 100 -12.29 -9.62 -10.45
N GLY A 101 -13.08 -8.65 -9.95
CA GLY A 101 -12.64 -7.27 -9.86
C GLY A 101 -11.49 -7.08 -8.89
N LEU A 102 -11.62 -7.63 -7.68
CA LEU A 102 -10.59 -7.57 -6.64
C LEU A 102 -9.35 -8.37 -7.04
N TYR A 103 -9.52 -9.53 -7.68
CA TYR A 103 -8.40 -10.30 -8.23
C TYR A 103 -7.61 -9.49 -9.27
N ALA A 104 -8.30 -8.90 -10.25
CA ALA A 104 -7.68 -8.07 -11.29
C ALA A 104 -6.94 -6.87 -10.68
N PHE A 105 -7.54 -6.22 -9.68
CA PHE A 105 -6.93 -5.12 -8.96
C PHE A 105 -5.64 -5.54 -8.25
N VAL A 106 -5.69 -6.58 -7.40
CA VAL A 106 -4.52 -7.12 -6.67
C VAL A 106 -3.42 -7.58 -7.64
N TYR A 107 -3.79 -8.20 -8.76
CA TYR A 107 -2.85 -8.60 -9.80
C TYR A 107 -2.10 -7.41 -10.41
N ASN A 108 -2.83 -6.36 -10.81
CA ASN A 108 -2.25 -5.14 -11.35
C ASN A 108 -1.33 -4.45 -10.34
N MET A 109 -1.73 -4.40 -9.08
CA MET A 109 -0.93 -3.80 -8.02
C MET A 109 0.36 -4.56 -7.73
N LYS A 110 0.30 -5.90 -7.72
CA LYS A 110 1.50 -6.72 -7.57
C LYS A 110 2.50 -6.42 -8.68
N ARG A 111 2.03 -6.38 -9.94
CA ARG A 111 2.86 -6.06 -11.11
C ARG A 111 3.47 -4.67 -10.99
N PHE A 112 2.67 -3.70 -10.58
CA PHE A 112 3.11 -2.33 -10.35
C PHE A 112 4.21 -2.24 -9.28
N ALA A 113 3.99 -2.85 -8.11
CA ALA A 113 4.91 -2.77 -6.99
C ALA A 113 6.22 -3.53 -7.24
N GLN A 114 6.17 -4.61 -8.04
CA GLN A 114 7.36 -5.30 -8.53
C GLN A 114 8.16 -4.46 -9.53
N TYR A 115 7.47 -3.75 -10.44
CA TYR A 115 8.11 -2.86 -11.40
C TYR A 115 8.78 -1.66 -10.73
N SER A 116 8.09 -1.02 -9.78
CA SER A 116 8.63 0.12 -9.04
C SER A 116 9.83 -0.24 -8.15
N ARG A 117 9.89 -1.47 -7.61
CA ARG A 117 11.07 -1.98 -6.89
C ARG A 117 12.33 -2.03 -7.76
N SER A 118 12.19 -2.26 -9.07
CA SER A 118 13.31 -2.25 -10.01
C SER A 118 13.84 -0.84 -10.30
N LEU A 119 13.04 0.20 -10.06
CA LEU A 119 13.34 1.60 -10.32
C LEU A 119 13.91 2.32 -9.08
N ARG A 120 14.67 1.62 -8.22
CA ARG A 120 15.37 2.16 -7.02
C ARG A 120 15.65 3.66 -7.19
N ASN A 121 14.85 4.49 -6.49
CA ASN A 121 14.91 5.96 -6.36
C ASN A 121 13.76 6.79 -6.97
N CYS A 122 12.80 6.23 -7.71
CA CYS A 122 11.62 7.02 -8.11
C CYS A 122 10.40 6.65 -7.25
N LEU A 123 10.32 7.25 -6.06
CA LEU A 123 9.08 7.25 -5.28
C LEU A 123 8.03 8.04 -6.08
N LEU A 124 7.14 7.28 -6.71
CA LEU A 124 5.71 7.57 -6.92
C LEU A 124 5.28 8.61 -7.97
N GLU A 125 6.18 9.34 -8.64
CA GLU A 125 5.69 10.34 -9.61
C GLU A 125 5.47 9.79 -11.04
N GLY A 126 6.42 9.03 -11.60
CA GLY A 126 6.30 8.50 -12.97
C GLY A 126 5.18 7.48 -13.18
N CYS A 127 4.69 6.90 -12.09
CA CYS A 127 3.81 5.74 -12.07
C CYS A 127 2.34 6.08 -11.76
N ARG A 128 2.04 7.27 -11.21
CA ARG A 128 0.67 7.77 -10.98
C ARG A 128 -0.16 7.91 -12.26
N LYS A 129 0.49 8.05 -13.43
CA LYS A 129 -0.19 8.14 -14.74
C LYS A 129 -0.71 6.81 -15.27
N LEU A 130 -0.30 5.66 -14.72
CA LEU A 130 -0.65 4.33 -15.24
C LEU A 130 -1.85 3.68 -14.55
N LEU A 131 -2.44 4.33 -13.56
CA LEU A 131 -3.57 3.83 -12.76
C LEU A 131 -4.84 4.68 -12.90
N LYS A 132 -4.86 5.66 -13.81
CA LYS A 132 -6.06 6.40 -14.24
C LYS A 132 -6.50 5.93 -15.61
#